data_AF-A0A3N5SSV6-F1
#
_entry.id   AF-A0A3N5SSV6-F1
#
_cell.length_a   1.000
_cell.length_b   1.000
_cell.length_c   1.000
_cell.angle_alpha   90.00
_cell.angle_beta   90.00
_cell.angle_gamma   90.00
#
_symmetry.space_group_name_H-M   'P 1'
#
loop_
_entity.id
_entity.type
_entity.pdbx_description
1 polymer ?
#
loop_
_entity_poly.entity_id
_entity_poly.type
_entity_poly.pdbx_seq_one_letter_code
_entity_poly.pdbx_strand_id
1 'polypeptide(L)'
;MQRFHDFFEQRKMTVDLSITHKGKYFTVTEARTRSADGAEFVAEGVARRSLDKPDDGKASSISGGRAIKALYLKVNYHEEKK
;
A
#
# COMPACT_ATOMS: atom_id res chain seq x y z
N MET A 1 -11.18 1.39 5.74
CA MET A 1 -10.46 1.50 4.45
C MET A 1 -11.07 2.57 3.53
N GLN A 2 -12.36 2.88 3.64
CA GLN A 2 -13.08 3.88 2.81
C GLN A 2 -12.33 5.21 2.67
N ARG A 3 -11.87 5.80 3.78
CA ARG A 3 -11.09 7.06 3.79
C ARG A 3 -9.83 7.11 2.89
N PHE A 4 -9.16 5.97 2.66
CA PHE A 4 -7.96 5.96 1.80
C PHE A 4 -8.33 5.87 0.32
N HIS A 5 -9.35 5.08 0.00
CA HIS A 5 -9.86 4.94 -1.36
C HIS A 5 -10.38 6.29 -1.87
N ASP A 6 -11.21 6.95 -1.05
CA ASP A 6 -11.78 8.25 -1.36
C ASP A 6 -10.69 9.32 -1.60
N PHE A 7 -9.57 9.25 -0.87
CA PHE A 7 -8.46 10.20 -1.02
C PHE A 7 -7.80 10.15 -2.40
N PHE A 8 -7.49 8.94 -2.87
CA PHE A 8 -6.82 8.75 -4.17
C PHE A 8 -7.80 8.96 -5.32
N GLU A 9 -9.05 8.55 -5.17
CA GLU A 9 -10.11 8.74 -6.16
C GLU A 9 -10.42 10.23 -6.40
N GLN A 10 -10.59 11.02 -5.33
CA GLN A 10 -10.78 12.47 -5.43
C GLN A 10 -9.64 13.18 -6.16
N ARG A 11 -8.43 12.63 -6.09
CA ARG A 11 -7.22 13.15 -6.75
C ARG A 11 -6.96 12.54 -8.12
N LYS A 12 -7.86 11.67 -8.60
CA LYS A 12 -7.72 10.92 -9.86
C LYS A 12 -6.39 10.16 -9.94
N MET A 13 -5.90 9.68 -8.79
CA MET A 13 -4.66 8.91 -8.67
C MET A 13 -4.99 7.43 -8.67
N THR A 14 -4.39 6.68 -9.59
CA THR A 14 -4.45 5.22 -9.58
C THR A 14 -3.39 4.67 -8.64
N VAL A 15 -3.75 3.67 -7.83
CA VAL A 15 -2.81 2.96 -6.96
C VAL A 15 -2.59 1.56 -7.51
N ASP A 16 -1.35 1.28 -7.91
CA ASP A 16 -0.91 -0.04 -8.30
C ASP A 16 -0.42 -0.81 -7.07
N LEU A 17 -0.91 -2.03 -6.88
CA LEU A 17 -0.48 -2.93 -5.81
C LEU A 17 0.25 -4.13 -6.39
N SER A 18 1.41 -4.46 -5.82
CA SER A 18 2.16 -5.65 -6.20
C SER A 18 2.75 -6.35 -4.97
N ILE A 19 2.62 -7.68 -4.90
CA ILE A 19 3.28 -8.48 -3.87
C ILE A 19 4.73 -8.66 -4.30
N THR A 20 5.66 -7.92 -3.70
CA THR A 20 7.09 -7.94 -4.05
C THR A 20 7.83 -9.10 -3.40
N HIS A 21 7.36 -9.56 -2.24
CA HIS A 21 7.95 -10.71 -1.55
C HIS A 21 6.89 -11.56 -0.84
N LYS A 22 6.99 -12.88 -1.03
CA LYS A 22 6.12 -13.87 -0.39
C LYS A 22 6.98 -14.95 0.29
N GLY A 23 7.54 -14.61 1.45
CA GLY A 23 8.41 -15.50 2.23
C GLY A 23 7.64 -16.41 3.18
N LYS A 24 8.35 -17.32 3.87
CA LYS A 24 7.74 -18.25 4.84
C LYS A 24 7.07 -17.54 6.02
N TYR A 25 7.68 -16.45 6.49
CA TYR A 25 7.25 -15.75 7.71
C TYR A 25 6.52 -14.44 7.44
N PHE A 26 6.69 -13.86 6.25
CA PHE A 26 6.17 -12.54 5.93
C PHE A 26 5.76 -12.43 4.46
N THR A 27 4.77 -11.59 4.21
CA THR A 27 4.40 -11.07 2.89
C THR A 27 4.66 -9.58 2.87
N VAL A 28 5.32 -9.10 1.80
CA VAL A 28 5.56 -7.69 1.53
C VAL A 28 4.78 -7.31 0.27
N THR A 29 4.00 -6.24 0.37
CA THR A 29 3.27 -5.64 -0.75
C THR A 29 3.74 -4.21 -0.92
N GLU A 30 4.03 -3.82 -2.16
CA GLU A 30 4.30 -2.45 -2.56
C GLU A 30 3.01 -1.81 -3.10
N ALA A 31 2.77 -0.57 -2.70
CA ALA A 31 1.77 0.32 -3.28
C ALA A 31 2.49 1.47 -3.98
N ARG A 32 2.13 1.72 -5.24
CA ARG A 32 2.70 2.78 -6.07
C ARG A 32 1.60 3.67 -6.62
N THR A 33 1.88 4.97 -6.72
CA THR A 33 1.02 5.91 -7.43
C THR A 33 1.84 7.07 -7.99
N ARG A 34 1.25 7.81 -8.92
CA ARG A 34 1.83 9.01 -9.52
C ARG A 34 0.84 10.16 -9.43
N SER A 35 1.28 11.32 -8.96
CA SER A 35 0.46 12.53 -8.89
C SER A 35 0.39 13.24 -10.25
N ALA A 36 -0.53 14.19 -10.38
CA ALA A 36 -0.78 14.91 -11.62
C ALA A 36 0.42 15.76 -12.11
N ASP A 37 1.27 16.21 -11.19
CA ASP A 37 2.53 16.91 -11.47
C ASP A 37 3.70 15.97 -11.81
N GLY A 38 3.46 14.66 -11.85
CA GLY A 38 4.44 13.65 -12.25
C GLY A 38 5.29 13.08 -11.12
N ALA A 39 5.07 13.49 -9.86
CA ALA A 39 5.80 12.91 -8.73
C ALA A 39 5.36 11.46 -8.49
N GLU A 40 6.33 10.56 -8.28
CA GLU A 40 6.08 9.14 -8.02
C GLU A 40 6.19 8.84 -6.53
N PHE A 41 5.21 8.10 -6.01
CA PHE A 41 5.17 7.67 -4.63
C PHE A 41 5.11 6.16 -4.55
N VAL A 42 6.00 5.61 -3.71
CA VAL A 42 6.09 4.19 -3.43
C VAL A 42 6.10 4.00 -1.92
N ALA A 43 5.33 3.02 -1.43
CA ALA A 43 5.33 2.60 -0.04
C ALA A 43 5.11 1.10 0.10
N GLU A 44 5.69 0.51 1.15
CA GLU A 44 5.60 -0.92 1.41
C GLU A 44 4.75 -1.20 2.65
N GLY A 45 4.07 -2.34 2.62
CA GLY A 45 3.38 -2.92 3.76
C GLY A 45 3.85 -4.35 3.99
N VAL A 46 4.16 -4.67 5.23
CA VAL A 46 4.61 -6.00 5.64
C VAL A 46 3.55 -6.65 6.52
N ALA A 47 3.24 -7.91 6.29
CA ALA A 47 2.38 -8.71 7.17
C ALA A 47 3.05 -10.03 7.53
N ARG A 48 2.94 -10.44 8.80
CA ARG A 48 3.42 -11.74 9.27
C ARG A 48 2.46 -12.84 8.79
N ARG A 49 3.02 -13.96 8.34
CA ARG A 49 2.29 -15.19 8.01
C ARG A 49 2.20 -16.08 9.25
N SER A 50 1.03 -16.70 9.42
CA SER A 50 0.86 -17.75 10.42
C SER A 50 1.51 -19.03 9.90
N LEU A 51 2.38 -19.66 10.71
CA LEU A 51 3.02 -20.93 10.36
C LEU A 51 2.09 -22.11 10.61
N ASP A 52 1.24 -22.01 11.63
CA ASP A 52 0.34 -23.10 12.05
C ASP A 52 -0.91 -23.18 11.17
N LYS A 53 -1.33 -22.04 10.60
CA LYS A 53 -2.49 -21.91 9.71
C LYS A 53 -2.15 -20.93 8.59
N PRO A 54 -1.38 -21.37 7.57
CA PRO A 54 -1.00 -20.49 6.47
C PRO A 54 -2.26 -20.06 5.69
N ASP A 55 -2.50 -18.76 5.65
CA ASP A 55 -3.53 -18.13 4.82
C ASP A 55 -2.88 -17.00 4.04
N ASP A 56 -2.56 -17.32 2.79
CA ASP A 56 -1.84 -16.43 1.89
C ASP A 56 -2.69 -15.25 1.44
N GLY A 57 -4.01 -15.46 1.34
CA GLY A 57 -4.95 -14.39 1.04
C GLY A 57 -4.97 -13.36 2.17
N LYS A 58 -5.02 -13.82 3.41
CA LYS A 58 -5.05 -12.94 4.59
C LYS A 58 -3.78 -12.12 4.75
N ALA A 59 -2.60 -12.74 4.63
CA ALA A 59 -1.33 -12.02 4.75
C ALA A 59 -1.16 -10.99 3.61
N SER A 60 -1.57 -11.34 2.39
CA SER A 60 -1.53 -10.43 1.24
C SER A 60 -2.49 -9.24 1.43
N SER A 61 -3.71 -9.48 1.89
CA SER A 61 -4.68 -8.41 2.19
C SER A 61 -4.20 -7.48 3.31
N ILE A 62 -3.61 -8.00 4.38
CA ILE A 62 -3.07 -7.17 5.47
C ILE A 62 -1.87 -6.35 5.00
N SER A 63 -0.94 -6.96 4.27
CA SER A 63 0.24 -6.26 3.75
C SER A 63 -0.17 -5.18 2.74
N GLY A 64 -1.10 -5.46 1.82
CA GLY A 64 -1.64 -4.46 0.89
C GLY A 64 -2.35 -3.30 1.59
N GLY A 65 -3.18 -3.57 2.61
CA GLY A 65 -3.82 -2.51 3.40
C GLY A 65 -2.81 -1.62 4.14
N ARG A 66 -1.70 -2.20 4.62
CA ARG A 66 -0.58 -1.45 5.23
C ARG A 66 0.16 -0.60 4.20
N ALA A 67 0.41 -1.15 3.00
CA ALA A 67 1.06 -0.44 1.91
C ALA A 67 0.25 0.78 1.45
N ILE A 68 -1.07 0.63 1.25
CA ILE A 68 -1.97 1.75 0.93
C ILE A 68 -1.93 2.83 2.01
N LYS A 69 -2.00 2.44 3.30
CA LYS A 69 -1.97 3.40 4.41
C LYS A 69 -0.65 4.18 4.43
N ALA A 70 0.48 3.49 4.24
CA ALA A 70 1.79 4.13 4.19
C ALA A 70 1.90 5.08 2.97
N LEU A 71 1.38 4.66 1.82
CA LEU A 71 1.34 5.49 0.61
C LEU A 71 0.52 6.75 0.82
N TYR A 72 -0.67 6.64 1.42
CA TYR A 72 -1.51 7.77 1.77
C TYR A 72 -0.78 8.80 2.62
N LEU A 73 -0.10 8.36 3.69
CA LEU A 73 0.66 9.26 4.56
C LEU A 73 1.79 9.97 3.80
N LYS A 74 2.47 9.25 2.91
CA LYS A 74 3.57 9.78 2.11
C LYS A 74 3.10 10.84 1.11
N VAL A 75 1.99 10.58 0.41
CA VAL A 75 1.39 11.53 -0.52
C VAL A 75 0.85 12.75 0.24
N ASN A 76 0.10 12.55 1.32
CA ASN A 76 -0.46 13.66 2.09
C ASN A 76 0.63 14.60 2.63
N TYR A 77 1.72 14.04 3.18
CA TYR A 77 2.84 14.83 3.68
C TYR A 77 3.55 15.63 2.58
N HIS A 78 3.65 15.09 1.37
CA HIS A 78 4.23 15.79 0.24
C HIS A 78 3.35 16.98 -0.18
N GLU A 79 2.04 16.78 -0.23
CA GLU A 79 1.08 17.82 -0.62
C GLU A 79 0.96 18.93 0.44
N GLU A 80 1.06 18.61 1.74
CA GLU A 80 1.10 19.62 2.81
C GLU A 80 2.36 20.49 2.80
N LYS A 81 3.40 20.06 2.09
CA LYS A 81 4.70 20.73 1.99
C LYS A 81 4.95 21.48 0.69
N LYS A 82 4.04 21.38 -0.28
CA LYS A 82 4.05 22.19 -1.49
C LYS A 82 3.45 23.56 -1.22
#